data_AF-A0A2U1PX25-F1
#
_entry.id   AF-A0A2U1PX25-F1
#
_cell.length_a   1.000
_cell.length_b   1.000
_cell.length_c   1.000
_cell.angle_alpha   90.00
_cell.angle_beta   90.00
_cell.angle_gamma   90.00
#
_symmetry.space_group_name_H-M   'P 1'
#
loop_
_entity.id
_entity.type
_entity.pdbx_description
1 polymer ?
#
loop_
_entity_poly.entity_id
_entity_poly.type
_entity_poly.pdbx_seq_one_letter_code
_entity_poly.pdbx_strand_id
1 'polypeptide(L)'
;MVGVEVDKYTARFHDLTRMVPHMVSTVEKLIDRYIWGVIPEIRRDVTSSNPTTLQAAVGMAYRLTNDVIRSSELTRRRPKETGRSTKKPSPKSTGQETTSSWKLRSNNSGA
;
A
#
# COMPACT_ATOMS: atom_id res chain seq x y z
N MET A 1 0.92 -13.09 -14.97
CA MET A 1 2.08 -12.16 -14.80
C MET A 1 1.51 -10.76 -14.77
N VAL A 2 1.82 -9.95 -13.76
CA VAL A 2 1.01 -8.76 -13.41
C VAL A 2 0.85 -7.75 -14.57
N GLY A 3 1.92 -7.51 -15.34
CA GLY A 3 1.92 -6.61 -16.52
C GLY A 3 0.91 -6.98 -17.59
N VAL A 4 0.86 -8.27 -17.94
CA VAL A 4 -0.02 -8.81 -19.00
C VAL A 4 -1.51 -8.61 -18.66
N GLU A 5 -1.87 -8.46 -17.39
CA GLU A 5 -3.25 -8.22 -16.98
C GLU A 5 -3.68 -6.77 -17.13
N VAL A 6 -2.76 -5.79 -17.04
CA VAL A 6 -3.07 -4.37 -17.30
C VAL A 6 -3.31 -4.11 -18.79
N ASP A 7 -2.54 -4.73 -19.68
CA ASP A 7 -2.78 -4.69 -21.13
C ASP A 7 -4.18 -5.22 -21.49
N LYS A 8 -4.49 -6.45 -21.06
CA LYS A 8 -5.79 -7.08 -21.29
C LYS A 8 -6.95 -6.27 -20.69
N TYR A 9 -6.77 -5.73 -19.49
CA TYR A 9 -7.78 -4.92 -18.83
C TYR A 9 -8.04 -3.63 -19.62
N THR A 10 -6.98 -2.92 -20.03
CA THR A 10 -7.08 -1.66 -20.78
C THR A 10 -7.77 -1.86 -22.13
N ALA A 11 -7.42 -2.91 -22.87
CA ALA A 11 -8.09 -3.26 -24.12
C ALA A 11 -9.61 -3.50 -23.91
N ARG A 12 -9.96 -4.38 -22.96
CA ARG A 12 -11.37 -4.67 -22.62
C ARG A 12 -12.13 -3.43 -22.12
N PHE A 13 -11.45 -2.54 -21.39
CA PHE A 13 -12.02 -1.28 -20.92
C PHE A 13 -12.39 -0.39 -22.11
N HIS A 14 -11.50 -0.23 -23.09
CA HIS A 14 -11.80 0.54 -24.30
C HIS A 14 -12.99 -0.04 -25.08
N ASP A 15 -13.09 -1.36 -25.24
CA ASP A 15 -14.24 -1.99 -25.89
C ASP A 15 -15.56 -1.73 -25.13
N LEU A 16 -15.55 -1.84 -23.80
CA LEU A 16 -16.71 -1.51 -22.97
C LEU A 16 -17.12 -0.03 -23.07
N THR A 17 -16.15 0.90 -23.13
CA THR A 17 -16.45 2.34 -23.30
C THR A 17 -17.07 2.67 -24.67
N ARG A 18 -16.74 1.89 -25.71
CA ARG A 18 -17.36 1.99 -27.04
C ARG A 18 -18.77 1.43 -27.07
N MET A 19 -19.01 0.31 -26.39
CA MET A 19 -20.34 -0.31 -26.28
C MET A 19 -21.31 0.51 -25.41
N VAL A 20 -20.80 1.14 -24.35
CA VAL A 20 -21.63 1.77 -23.30
C VAL A 20 -21.17 3.20 -22.96
N PRO A 21 -21.14 4.13 -23.94
CA PRO A 21 -20.59 5.48 -23.74
C PRO A 21 -21.37 6.30 -22.70
N HIS A 22 -22.68 6.03 -22.53
CA HIS A 22 -23.52 6.73 -21.56
C HIS A 22 -23.13 6.45 -20.08
N MET A 23 -22.50 5.30 -19.78
CA MET A 23 -22.02 5.00 -18.42
C MET A 23 -20.74 5.76 -18.05
N VAL A 24 -20.02 6.30 -19.04
CA VAL A 24 -18.75 7.02 -18.90
C VAL A 24 -18.86 8.45 -19.46
N SER A 25 -20.03 9.07 -19.25
CA SER A 25 -20.40 10.36 -19.85
C SER A 25 -19.54 11.55 -19.45
N THR A 26 -18.74 11.44 -18.38
CA THR A 26 -17.76 12.45 -17.97
C THR A 26 -16.37 11.83 -17.85
N VAL A 27 -15.34 12.64 -18.08
CA VAL A 27 -13.93 12.23 -18.01
C VAL A 27 -13.58 11.70 -16.61
N GLU A 28 -14.13 12.30 -15.55
CA GLU A 28 -13.97 11.85 -14.17
C GLU A 28 -14.52 10.43 -13.97
N LYS A 29 -15.78 10.17 -14.36
CA LYS A 29 -16.39 8.83 -14.26
C LYS A 29 -15.64 7.77 -15.08
N LEU A 30 -15.11 8.16 -16.24
CA LEU A 30 -14.27 7.31 -17.08
C LEU A 30 -12.96 6.93 -16.35
N ILE A 31 -12.31 7.89 -15.70
CA ILE A 31 -11.09 7.67 -14.90
C ILE A 31 -11.40 6.82 -13.66
N ASP A 32 -12.44 7.15 -12.90
CA ASP A 32 -12.86 6.39 -11.71
C ASP A 32 -13.14 4.93 -12.07
N ARG A 33 -13.90 4.68 -13.13
CA ARG A 33 -14.22 3.32 -13.61
C ARG A 33 -12.99 2.55 -14.06
N TYR A 34 -12.01 3.23 -14.68
CA TYR A 34 -10.74 2.62 -15.03
C TYR A 34 -9.95 2.23 -13.78
N ILE A 35 -9.72 3.19 -12.88
CA ILE A 35 -8.99 2.99 -11.62
C ILE A 35 -9.62 1.86 -10.78
N TRP A 36 -10.95 1.79 -10.71
CA TRP A 36 -11.63 0.80 -9.87
C TRP A 36 -11.38 -0.64 -10.31
N GLY A 37 -11.27 -0.88 -11.63
CA GLY A 37 -10.99 -2.19 -12.22
C GLY A 37 -9.52 -2.53 -12.42
N VAL A 38 -8.60 -1.58 -12.17
CA VAL A 38 -7.17 -1.86 -12.03
C VAL A 38 -6.93 -2.74 -10.80
N ILE A 39 -5.92 -3.61 -10.86
CA ILE A 39 -5.56 -4.54 -9.78
C ILE A 39 -5.36 -3.82 -8.43
N PRO A 40 -5.78 -4.42 -7.29
CA PRO A 40 -5.70 -3.76 -5.99
C PRO A 40 -4.29 -3.32 -5.57
N GLU A 41 -3.26 -4.04 -6.03
CA GLU A 41 -1.84 -3.81 -5.71
C GLU A 41 -1.37 -2.41 -6.10
N ILE A 42 -1.71 -1.94 -7.30
CA ILE A 42 -1.30 -0.61 -7.81
C ILE A 42 -2.43 0.42 -7.74
N ARG A 43 -3.68 -0.01 -7.56
CA ARG A 43 -4.87 0.86 -7.59
C ARG A 43 -4.75 2.04 -6.63
N ARG A 44 -4.25 1.80 -5.41
CA ARG A 44 -4.03 2.85 -4.40
C ARG A 44 -3.11 3.95 -4.93
N ASP A 45 -1.99 3.56 -5.53
CA ASP A 45 -0.96 4.48 -6.00
C ASP A 45 -1.43 5.24 -7.26
N VAL A 46 -2.19 4.59 -8.14
CA VAL A 46 -2.89 5.28 -9.24
C VAL A 46 -3.90 6.31 -8.70
N THR A 47 -4.72 5.96 -7.70
CA THR A 47 -5.64 6.92 -7.05
C THR A 47 -4.87 8.10 -6.44
N SER A 48 -3.79 7.84 -5.68
CA SER A 48 -2.98 8.91 -5.08
C SER A 48 -2.29 9.82 -6.09
N SER A 49 -2.10 9.38 -7.34
CA SER A 49 -1.56 10.21 -8.41
C SER A 49 -2.54 11.23 -9.00
N ASN A 50 -3.84 11.16 -8.65
CA ASN A 50 -4.91 12.03 -9.13
C ASN A 50 -4.85 12.34 -10.64
N PRO A 51 -4.92 11.31 -11.51
CA PRO A 51 -4.79 11.50 -12.96
C PRO A 51 -5.97 12.32 -13.50
N THR A 52 -5.67 13.38 -14.26
CA THR A 52 -6.68 14.26 -14.88
C THR A 52 -7.19 13.76 -16.23
N THR A 53 -6.56 12.71 -16.79
CA THR A 53 -6.95 12.10 -18.06
C THR A 53 -6.86 10.58 -17.98
N LEU A 54 -7.68 9.87 -18.78
CA LEU A 54 -7.60 8.41 -18.88
C LEU A 54 -6.19 7.94 -19.30
N GLN A 55 -5.54 8.65 -20.22
CA GLN A 55 -4.19 8.31 -20.69
C GLN A 55 -3.14 8.44 -19.57
N ALA A 56 -3.26 9.44 -18.68
CA ALA A 56 -2.42 9.53 -17.50
C ALA A 56 -2.65 8.35 -16.53
N ALA A 57 -3.91 7.97 -16.27
CA ALA A 57 -4.24 6.82 -15.44
C ALA A 57 -3.69 5.50 -16.01
N VAL A 58 -3.81 5.30 -17.33
CA VAL A 58 -3.26 4.15 -18.07
C VAL A 58 -1.73 4.13 -17.95
N GLY A 59 -1.05 5.24 -18.28
CA GLY A 59 0.41 5.34 -18.20
C GLY A 59 0.97 5.11 -16.79
N MET A 60 0.27 5.58 -15.75
CA MET A 60 0.62 5.32 -14.35
C MET A 60 0.46 3.84 -13.99
N ALA A 61 -0.64 3.20 -14.41
CA ALA A 61 -0.84 1.76 -14.19
C ALA A 61 0.29 0.91 -14.80
N TYR A 62 0.72 1.23 -16.04
CA TYR A 62 1.86 0.55 -16.66
C TYR A 62 3.17 0.73 -15.88
N ARG A 63 3.50 1.97 -15.49
CA ARG A 63 4.72 2.28 -14.71
C ARG A 63 4.75 1.51 -13.39
N LEU A 64 3.68 1.63 -12.60
CA LEU A 64 3.56 0.96 -11.31
C LEU A 64 3.62 -0.57 -11.44
N THR A 65 3.03 -1.13 -12.50
CA THR A 65 3.09 -2.59 -12.72
C THR A 65 4.50 -3.07 -13.06
N ASN A 66 5.26 -2.30 -13.84
CA ASN A 66 6.67 -2.59 -14.10
C ASN A 66 7.50 -2.51 -12.81
N ASP A 67 7.20 -1.57 -11.91
CA ASP A 67 7.84 -1.49 -10.59
C ASP A 67 7.46 -2.65 -9.65
N VAL A 68 6.21 -3.13 -9.68
CA VAL A 68 5.79 -4.36 -8.98
C VAL A 68 6.53 -5.58 -9.52
N ILE A 69 6.64 -5.74 -10.84
CA ILE A 69 7.41 -6.84 -11.46
C ILE A 69 8.89 -6.76 -11.02
N ARG A 70 9.51 -5.59 -11.16
CA ARG A 70 10.92 -5.36 -10.84
C ARG A 70 11.23 -5.59 -9.35
N SER A 71 10.36 -5.12 -8.45
CA SER A 71 10.49 -5.38 -7.02
C SER A 71 10.24 -6.84 -6.64
N SER A 72 9.32 -7.54 -7.31
CA SER A 72 9.10 -8.98 -7.10
C SER A 72 10.31 -9.85 -7.50
N GLU A 73 11.03 -9.48 -8.56
CA GLU A 73 12.27 -10.15 -8.96
C GLU A 73 13.40 -9.87 -7.93
N LEU A 74 13.48 -8.64 -7.41
CA LEU A 74 14.44 -8.29 -6.35
C LEU A 74 14.20 -9.04 -5.03
N THR A 75 12.94 -9.30 -4.65
CA THR A 75 12.64 -10.11 -3.46
C THR A 75 12.94 -11.59 -3.65
N ARG A 76 12.76 -12.13 -4.87
CA ARG A 76 13.15 -13.50 -5.22
C ARG A 76 14.66 -13.74 -5.16
N ARG A 77 15.48 -12.70 -5.40
CA ARG A 77 16.96 -12.79 -5.40
C ARG A 77 17.61 -12.57 -4.04
N ARG A 78 16.88 -12.20 -2.98
CA ARG A 78 17.44 -12.22 -1.63
C ARG A 78 17.51 -13.68 -1.12
N PRO A 79 18.69 -14.19 -0.72
CA PRO A 79 18.75 -15.45 0.00
C PRO A 79 17.86 -15.37 1.24
N LYS A 80 17.11 -16.44 1.52
CA LYS A 80 16.43 -16.56 2.81
C LYS A 80 17.50 -16.73 3.89
N GLU A 81 17.77 -15.69 4.66
CA GLU A 81 18.51 -15.83 5.92
C GLU A 81 17.64 -16.60 6.93
N THR A 82 17.75 -17.93 6.87
CA THR A 82 17.17 -18.84 7.86
C THR A 82 18.01 -18.81 9.13
N GLY A 83 17.89 -17.72 9.91
CA GLY A 83 18.48 -17.57 11.24
C GLY A 83 17.41 -17.66 12.34
N ARG A 84 17.08 -18.89 12.79
CA ARG A 84 16.05 -19.12 13.82
C ARG A 84 16.66 -19.39 15.20
N SER A 85 16.36 -18.52 16.19
CA SER A 85 16.55 -18.74 17.65
C SER A 85 18.03 -18.81 18.12
N THR A 86 18.48 -18.36 19.30
CA THR A 86 17.92 -17.93 20.59
C THR A 86 18.84 -16.81 21.17
N LYS A 87 18.63 -16.08 22.29
CA LYS A 87 17.66 -16.03 23.41
C LYS A 87 17.38 -14.54 23.75
N LYS A 88 16.28 -14.23 24.45
CA LYS A 88 16.23 -13.08 25.38
C LYS A 88 16.68 -13.56 26.77
N PRO A 89 17.58 -12.86 27.49
CA PRO A 89 17.84 -13.12 28.90
C PRO A 89 17.18 -12.04 29.78
N SER A 90 16.10 -12.41 30.48
CA SER A 90 15.57 -11.71 31.66
C SER A 90 14.68 -12.69 32.42
N PRO A 91 14.57 -12.65 33.77
CA PRO A 91 15.35 -11.91 34.76
C PRO A 91 16.11 -12.85 35.74
N LYS A 92 16.95 -12.30 36.63
CA LYS A 92 17.28 -12.94 37.92
C LYS A 92 17.26 -11.92 39.04
N SER A 93 16.55 -12.26 40.10
CA SER A 93 16.33 -11.47 41.31
C SER A 93 17.50 -11.58 42.30
N THR A 94 17.92 -10.44 42.85
CA THR A 94 18.49 -10.20 44.21
C THR A 94 18.74 -8.68 44.24
N GLY A 95 18.26 -7.87 45.19
CA GLY A 95 17.61 -8.20 46.45
C GLY A 95 18.18 -7.30 47.55
N GLN A 96 17.86 -6.01 47.52
CA GLN A 96 18.07 -5.09 48.66
C GLN A 96 16.93 -4.07 48.70
N GLU A 97 16.09 -4.17 49.73
CA GLU A 97 15.23 -3.09 50.17
C GLU A 97 16.09 -2.07 50.92
N THR A 98 16.02 -0.80 50.51
CA THR A 98 16.26 0.31 51.44
C THR A 98 15.06 1.26 51.36
N THR A 99 14.83 1.97 52.46
CA THR A 99 13.50 2.48 52.80
C THR A 99 13.15 3.80 52.09
N SER A 100 11.91 4.24 52.30
CA SER A 100 11.38 5.60 51.99
C SER A 100 10.82 5.78 50.57
N SER A 101 9.68 6.45 50.37
CA SER A 101 8.64 6.83 51.33
C SER A 101 7.34 7.06 50.56
N TRP A 102 6.20 6.73 51.16
CA TRP A 102 4.88 6.97 50.55
C TRP A 102 4.61 8.46 50.40
N LYS A 103 4.32 8.92 49.17
CA LYS A 103 3.30 9.95 48.93
C LYS A 103 2.80 10.01 47.47
N LEU A 104 1.53 9.68 47.33
CA LEU A 104 0.64 10.20 46.29
C LEU A 104 0.56 11.74 46.34
N ARG A 105 0.06 12.35 45.24
CA ARG A 105 -1.12 13.27 45.24
C ARG A 105 -0.96 14.60 44.47
N SER A 106 -1.41 14.57 43.21
CA SER A 106 -2.32 15.53 42.53
C SER A 106 -2.05 17.05 42.41
N ASN A 107 -2.25 17.53 41.16
CA ASN A 107 -3.02 18.73 40.75
C ASN A 107 -2.43 20.16 40.87
N ASN A 108 -2.13 20.73 39.69
CA ASN A 108 -2.82 21.87 39.04
C ASN A 108 -3.38 23.04 39.89
N SER A 109 -2.67 24.19 39.83
CA SER A 109 -3.13 25.60 39.88
C SER A 109 -1.85 26.46 39.99
N GLY A 110 -1.70 27.66 39.43
CA GLY A 110 -2.67 28.62 38.90
C GLY A 110 -2.37 30.00 39.52
N ALA A 111 -1.46 30.76 38.91
CA ALA A 111 -1.12 32.16 39.21
C ALA A 111 -0.39 32.77 38.00
#